data_AF-G3WE09-F1
#
_entry.id   AF-G3WE09-F1
#
_cell.length_a   1.000
_cell.length_b   1.000
_cell.length_c   1.000
_cell.angle_alpha   90.00
_cell.angle_beta   90.00
_cell.angle_gamma   90.00
#
_symmetry.space_group_name_H-M   'P 1'
#
loop_
_entity.id
_entity.type
_entity.pdbx_description
1 polymer ?
#
loop_
_entity_poly.entity_id
_entity_poly.type
_entity_poly.pdbx_seq_one_letter_code
_entity_poly.pdbx_strand_id
1 'polypeptide(L)'
;MGLSEPDAWNDILQEGDIDQDGGLTLEEFTRYLQEHERRLLLMFHSLDRNQDGHIDASEIQQSFQALGVSISLQQAEKILHSMDRDGTMTIDWQEWRDHFLLQPLENMEDVLKFWKHSTVLDIGECLTVPDEFSEQEKLSGMWWKQLVAGAVAGAVSRTGTAPLDRLKVFMQVHASKTNQLNVLGGLRSMVQEGGIRSLWRGNGINVLKIAPESAIKFMAYEQIKWAIRGQQETLRVQERFVAGSLAGATAQTIIYPMEVLKTRLTLRQTGQYKGLLDCARQILEQEGPRAFYKGYLPNVLGIIPYAGIDLAVYETLKNRWLQQDSHHSADPGILILLACGTISSTCGQIASYPLALVRTRMQAQASVEGAPQLTMLGLFRHILSREGVWGLYRGIAPNFMKVIPAVSISYVVYENMKQALGVTTRFLGCSWSLQPTDLPHLVTDTGSPEEPAPGSALHGIGTGFPTSGGGGDGGGPSPLRPLPSPLH
;
A
#
# COMPACT_ATOMS: atom_id res chain seq x y z
N MET A 1 -7.49 -12.80 7.27
CA MET A 1 -6.87 -12.85 5.93
C MET A 1 -7.97 -12.80 4.89
N GLY A 2 -7.94 -11.84 3.96
CA GLY A 2 -8.74 -11.91 2.74
C GLY A 2 -7.86 -12.56 1.67
N LEU A 3 -8.29 -13.68 1.13
CA LEU A 3 -7.54 -14.42 0.12
C LEU A 3 -7.33 -13.55 -1.14
N SER A 4 -6.20 -13.72 -1.81
CA SER A 4 -6.03 -13.38 -3.24
C SER A 4 -6.80 -14.40 -4.09
N GLU A 5 -8.10 -14.47 -3.82
CA GLU A 5 -8.95 -15.66 -3.98
C GLU A 5 -9.19 -16.14 -5.42
N PRO A 6 -9.12 -15.32 -6.49
CA PRO A 6 -9.41 -15.83 -7.84
C PRO A 6 -8.29 -16.67 -8.46
N ASP A 7 -7.02 -16.34 -8.22
CA ASP A 7 -5.92 -16.99 -8.94
C ASP A 7 -5.63 -18.38 -8.35
N ALA A 8 -5.51 -18.46 -7.02
CA ALA A 8 -5.32 -19.74 -6.32
C ALA A 8 -6.43 -20.76 -6.61
N TRP A 9 -7.68 -20.32 -6.75
CA TRP A 9 -8.79 -21.21 -7.11
C TRP A 9 -8.73 -21.68 -8.57
N ASN A 10 -8.25 -20.87 -9.51
CA ASN A 10 -8.07 -21.30 -10.90
C ASN A 10 -6.93 -22.32 -11.01
N ASP A 11 -5.85 -22.16 -10.25
CA ASP A 11 -4.73 -23.11 -10.23
C ASP A 11 -5.15 -24.45 -9.59
N ILE A 12 -5.89 -24.41 -8.47
CA ILE A 12 -6.51 -25.58 -7.83
C ILE A 12 -7.50 -26.28 -8.78
N LEU A 13 -8.32 -25.53 -9.53
CA LEU A 13 -9.18 -26.09 -10.57
C LEU A 13 -8.34 -26.76 -11.68
N GLN A 14 -7.31 -26.09 -12.19
CA GLN A 14 -6.49 -26.60 -13.29
C GLN A 14 -5.68 -27.85 -12.94
N GLU A 15 -5.25 -28.02 -11.68
CA GLU A 15 -4.62 -29.26 -11.18
C GLU A 15 -5.63 -30.33 -10.73
N GLY A 16 -6.77 -29.92 -10.19
CA GLY A 16 -7.74 -30.80 -9.54
C GLY A 16 -8.80 -31.39 -10.47
N ASP A 17 -9.13 -30.70 -11.57
CA ASP A 17 -10.09 -31.13 -12.59
C ASP A 17 -9.45 -32.23 -13.48
N ILE A 18 -9.78 -33.50 -13.21
CA ILE A 18 -9.16 -34.66 -13.87
C ILE A 18 -9.90 -35.01 -15.17
N ASP A 19 -11.22 -34.81 -15.23
CA ASP A 19 -12.04 -35.10 -16.41
C ASP A 19 -12.21 -33.90 -17.38
N GLN A 20 -11.74 -32.72 -16.98
CA GLN A 20 -11.71 -31.47 -17.73
C GLN A 20 -13.12 -30.91 -18.00
N ASP A 21 -14.07 -31.14 -17.09
CA ASP A 21 -15.44 -30.60 -17.18
C ASP A 21 -15.56 -29.11 -16.82
N GLY A 22 -14.52 -28.53 -16.21
CA GLY A 22 -14.45 -27.13 -15.78
C GLY A 22 -15.02 -26.89 -14.38
N GLY A 23 -15.34 -27.94 -13.65
CA GLY A 23 -15.72 -27.97 -12.24
C GLY A 23 -14.65 -28.65 -11.38
N LEU A 24 -15.03 -28.93 -10.13
CA LEU A 24 -14.22 -29.72 -9.20
C LEU A 24 -15.19 -30.55 -8.36
N THR A 25 -15.25 -31.86 -8.59
CA THR A 25 -16.09 -32.73 -7.76
C THR A 25 -15.51 -32.86 -6.35
N LEU A 26 -16.34 -33.26 -5.38
CA LEU A 26 -15.87 -33.47 -3.99
C LEU A 26 -14.80 -34.56 -3.91
N GLU A 27 -14.84 -35.57 -4.79
CA GLU A 27 -13.84 -36.63 -4.84
C GLU A 27 -12.50 -36.12 -5.38
N GLU A 28 -12.54 -35.36 -6.47
CA GLU A 28 -11.35 -34.73 -7.06
C GLU A 28 -10.72 -33.71 -6.12
N PHE A 29 -11.53 -32.85 -5.47
CA PHE A 29 -11.04 -31.89 -4.49
C PHE A 29 -10.38 -32.59 -3.30
N THR A 30 -10.97 -33.69 -2.82
CA THR A 30 -10.37 -34.50 -1.74
C THR A 30 -9.06 -35.15 -2.20
N ARG A 31 -8.97 -35.61 -3.45
CA ARG A 31 -7.76 -36.20 -4.03
C ARG A 31 -6.65 -35.16 -4.23
N TYR A 32 -6.99 -33.97 -4.74
CA TYR A 32 -6.10 -32.83 -4.85
C TYR A 32 -5.53 -32.46 -3.47
N LEU A 33 -6.38 -32.29 -2.45
CA LEU A 33 -5.93 -31.97 -1.10
C LEU A 33 -5.01 -33.04 -0.50
N GLN A 34 -5.29 -34.33 -0.73
CA GLN A 34 -4.43 -35.42 -0.25
C GLN A 34 -3.04 -35.42 -0.91
N GLU A 35 -2.97 -35.14 -2.21
CA GLU A 35 -1.68 -35.07 -2.90
C GLU A 35 -0.93 -33.77 -2.59
N HIS A 36 -1.65 -32.66 -2.43
CA HIS A 36 -1.08 -31.39 -1.98
C HIS A 36 -0.53 -31.48 -0.55
N GLU A 37 -1.24 -32.15 0.38
CA GLU A 37 -0.74 -32.40 1.73
C GLU A 37 0.55 -33.25 1.70
N ARG A 38 0.68 -34.23 0.79
CA ARG A 38 1.95 -34.95 0.58
C ARG A 38 3.07 -34.04 0.08
N ARG A 39 2.79 -33.15 -0.89
CA ARG A 39 3.79 -32.17 -1.39
C ARG A 39 4.24 -31.24 -0.27
N LEU A 40 3.31 -30.70 0.52
CA LEU A 40 3.62 -29.86 1.67
C LEU A 40 4.46 -30.60 2.74
N LEU A 41 4.23 -31.89 2.97
CA LEU A 41 5.02 -32.71 3.89
C LEU A 41 6.46 -32.92 3.41
N LEU A 42 6.65 -33.12 2.11
CA LEU A 42 8.00 -33.18 1.51
C LEU A 42 8.72 -31.84 1.61
N MET A 43 8.02 -30.72 1.46
CA MET A 43 8.59 -29.38 1.67
C MET A 43 8.96 -29.16 3.14
N PHE A 44 8.10 -29.54 4.08
CA PHE A 44 8.36 -29.44 5.52
C PHE A 44 9.65 -30.17 5.90
N HIS A 45 9.79 -31.45 5.51
CA HIS A 45 11.02 -32.24 5.73
C HIS A 45 12.24 -31.77 4.93
N SER A 46 12.09 -30.85 3.97
CA SER A 46 13.23 -30.21 3.28
C SER A 46 13.75 -28.97 3.99
N LEU A 47 12.92 -28.37 4.86
CA LEU A 47 13.24 -27.23 5.71
C LEU A 47 13.77 -27.68 7.08
N ASP A 48 13.06 -28.63 7.70
CA ASP A 48 13.47 -29.36 8.92
C ASP A 48 14.74 -30.18 8.61
N ARG A 49 15.91 -29.59 8.89
CA ARG A 49 17.23 -30.18 8.65
C ARG A 49 17.71 -30.97 9.84
N ASN A 50 17.32 -30.57 11.05
CA ASN A 50 17.75 -31.19 12.30
C ASN A 50 16.93 -32.47 12.62
N GLN A 51 15.77 -32.65 11.96
CA GLN A 51 14.80 -33.75 12.10
C GLN A 51 14.13 -33.83 13.48
N ASP A 52 13.91 -32.68 14.12
CA ASP A 52 13.17 -32.57 15.38
C ASP A 52 11.65 -32.38 15.19
N GLY A 53 11.20 -32.14 13.94
CA GLY A 53 9.80 -31.95 13.59
C GLY A 53 9.28 -30.52 13.79
N HIS A 54 10.16 -29.54 13.99
CA HIS A 54 9.84 -28.15 14.29
C HIS A 54 10.75 -27.19 13.52
N ILE A 55 10.22 -26.50 12.50
CA ILE A 55 11.04 -25.58 11.69
C ILE A 55 11.40 -24.33 12.51
N ASP A 56 12.70 -24.06 12.67
CA ASP A 56 13.21 -22.88 13.39
C ASP A 56 13.67 -21.73 12.45
N ALA A 57 13.90 -20.54 13.02
CA ALA A 57 14.33 -19.37 12.25
C ALA A 57 15.73 -19.53 11.61
N SER A 58 16.59 -20.37 12.17
CA SER A 58 17.90 -20.69 11.61
C SER A 58 17.78 -21.62 10.40
N GLU A 59 16.84 -22.56 10.40
CA GLU A 59 16.56 -23.48 9.31
C GLU A 59 15.88 -22.79 8.13
N ILE A 60 14.94 -21.86 8.40
CA ILE A 60 14.41 -20.93 7.41
C ILE A 60 15.58 -20.15 6.78
N GLN A 61 16.43 -19.52 7.59
CA GLN A 61 17.59 -18.76 7.10
C GLN A 61 18.53 -19.61 6.21
N GLN A 62 18.87 -20.82 6.65
CA GLN A 62 19.73 -21.75 5.90
C GLN A 62 19.08 -22.25 4.61
N SER A 63 17.75 -22.38 4.57
CA SER A 63 17.01 -22.84 3.39
C SER A 63 16.92 -21.76 2.31
N PHE A 64 16.69 -20.51 2.71
CA PHE A 64 16.86 -19.36 1.82
C PHE A 64 18.31 -19.28 1.28
N GLN A 65 19.31 -19.46 2.15
CA GLN A 65 20.72 -19.40 1.74
C GLN A 65 21.11 -20.53 0.78
N ALA A 66 20.60 -21.75 0.97
CA ALA A 66 20.83 -22.89 0.08
C ALA A 66 20.25 -22.67 -1.33
N LEU A 67 19.25 -21.80 -1.46
CA LEU A 67 18.60 -21.41 -2.71
C LEU A 67 19.11 -20.06 -3.25
N GLY A 68 20.24 -19.56 -2.73
CA GLY A 68 20.92 -18.37 -3.24
C GLY A 68 20.29 -17.03 -2.80
N VAL A 69 19.51 -17.03 -1.72
CA VAL A 69 18.91 -15.80 -1.16
C VAL A 69 19.40 -15.59 0.26
N SER A 70 20.17 -14.52 0.50
CA SER A 70 20.64 -14.17 1.84
C SER A 70 19.59 -13.35 2.62
N ILE A 71 19.02 -13.93 3.69
CA ILE A 71 18.14 -13.24 4.65
C ILE A 71 18.79 -13.14 6.05
N SER A 72 18.42 -12.13 6.83
CA SER A 72 18.86 -12.03 8.24
C SER A 72 18.00 -12.88 9.17
N LEU A 73 18.54 -13.24 10.34
CA LEU A 73 17.80 -14.00 11.35
C LEU A 73 16.49 -13.28 11.75
N GLN A 74 16.52 -11.96 11.88
CA GLN A 74 15.33 -11.13 12.15
C GLN A 74 14.28 -11.12 11.02
N GLN A 75 14.65 -11.51 9.81
CA GLN A 75 13.69 -11.71 8.71
C GLN A 75 13.11 -13.12 8.76
N ALA A 76 13.93 -14.12 9.10
CA ALA A 76 13.48 -15.49 9.31
C ALA A 76 12.53 -15.60 10.53
N GLU A 77 12.83 -14.94 11.65
CA GLU A 77 11.95 -14.80 12.83
C GLU A 77 10.59 -14.19 12.47
N LYS A 78 10.54 -13.24 11.52
CA LYS A 78 9.27 -12.66 11.04
C LYS A 78 8.48 -13.59 10.14
N ILE A 79 9.16 -14.39 9.33
CA ILE A 79 8.53 -15.44 8.53
C ILE A 79 7.95 -16.49 9.48
N LEU A 80 8.72 -16.91 10.49
CA LEU A 80 8.29 -17.83 11.52
C LEU A 80 7.03 -17.33 12.25
N HIS A 81 7.08 -16.11 12.81
CA HIS A 81 5.93 -15.45 13.46
C HIS A 81 4.69 -15.27 12.56
N SER A 82 4.80 -15.42 11.23
CA SER A 82 3.63 -15.34 10.35
C SER A 82 2.84 -16.65 10.27
N MET A 83 3.44 -17.76 10.73
CA MET A 83 2.88 -19.13 10.69
C MET A 83 2.65 -19.70 12.09
N ASP A 84 3.55 -19.42 13.03
CA ASP A 84 3.45 -19.71 14.46
C ASP A 84 2.15 -19.11 15.05
N ARG A 85 1.23 -19.99 15.44
CA ARG A 85 -0.09 -19.68 16.02
C ARG A 85 -0.12 -19.84 17.53
N ASP A 86 0.71 -20.72 18.09
CA ASP A 86 0.73 -21.04 19.52
C ASP A 86 1.75 -20.23 20.34
N GLY A 87 2.66 -19.53 19.66
CA GLY A 87 3.69 -18.66 20.23
C GLY A 87 4.97 -19.39 20.62
N THR A 88 5.24 -20.58 20.07
CA THR A 88 6.38 -21.43 20.44
C THR A 88 7.73 -20.96 19.87
N MET A 89 7.76 -20.02 18.91
CA MET A 89 8.96 -19.66 18.14
C MET A 89 9.51 -20.81 17.28
N THR A 90 8.68 -21.80 16.96
CA THR A 90 8.90 -22.85 15.96
C THR A 90 7.65 -22.99 15.09
N ILE A 91 7.71 -23.78 14.00
CA ILE A 91 6.53 -24.12 13.19
C ILE A 91 6.39 -25.64 13.20
N ASP A 92 5.27 -26.15 13.71
CA ASP A 92 4.96 -27.58 13.63
C ASP A 92 4.31 -27.96 12.27
N TRP A 93 4.16 -29.27 12.01
CA TRP A 93 3.52 -29.76 10.79
C TRP A 93 2.09 -29.25 10.59
N GLN A 94 1.32 -29.05 11.68
CA GLN A 94 -0.09 -28.66 11.62
C GLN A 94 -0.21 -27.18 11.24
N GLU A 95 0.62 -26.33 11.82
CA GLU A 95 0.73 -24.90 11.48
C GLU A 95 1.20 -24.71 10.04
N TRP A 96 2.25 -25.44 9.64
CA TRP A 96 2.76 -25.43 8.27
C TRP A 96 1.66 -25.82 7.26
N ARG A 97 1.01 -26.97 7.48
CA ARG A 97 -0.06 -27.44 6.61
C ARG A 97 -1.20 -26.43 6.58
N ASP A 98 -1.73 -26.03 7.72
CA ASP A 98 -2.90 -25.14 7.79
C ASP A 98 -2.64 -23.75 7.18
N HIS A 99 -1.39 -23.29 7.14
CA HIS A 99 -0.99 -22.04 6.49
C HIS A 99 -0.94 -22.17 4.94
N PHE A 100 -0.59 -23.35 4.43
CA PHE A 100 -0.34 -23.58 3.00
C PHE A 100 -1.35 -24.48 2.27
N LEU A 101 -2.30 -25.10 2.97
CA LEU A 101 -3.26 -26.07 2.43
C LEU A 101 -4.09 -25.54 1.25
N LEU A 102 -4.38 -24.25 1.23
CA LEU A 102 -5.18 -23.59 0.19
C LEU A 102 -4.33 -22.73 -0.77
N GLN A 103 -3.00 -22.91 -0.77
CA GLN A 103 -2.09 -22.22 -1.69
C GLN A 103 -1.56 -23.20 -2.74
N PRO A 104 -1.65 -22.92 -4.05
CA PRO A 104 -1.05 -23.74 -5.09
C PRO A 104 0.47 -23.61 -5.02
N LEU A 105 1.11 -24.58 -4.38
CA LEU A 105 2.55 -24.62 -4.15
C LEU A 105 3.09 -25.94 -4.68
N GLU A 106 3.79 -25.86 -5.81
CA GLU A 106 4.45 -27.02 -6.41
C GLU A 106 5.80 -27.32 -5.74
N ASN A 107 6.59 -26.27 -5.45
CA ASN A 107 7.98 -26.40 -5.01
C ASN A 107 8.35 -25.45 -3.86
N MET A 108 9.47 -25.74 -3.18
CA MET A 108 10.03 -24.86 -2.15
C MET A 108 10.39 -23.46 -2.67
N GLU A 109 10.71 -23.32 -3.96
CA GLU A 109 10.94 -22.00 -4.58
C GLU A 109 9.68 -21.12 -4.55
N ASP A 110 8.48 -21.72 -4.61
CA ASP A 110 7.21 -21.00 -4.61
C ASP A 110 6.82 -20.59 -3.20
N VAL A 111 7.18 -21.38 -2.19
CA VAL A 111 7.13 -20.97 -0.77
C VAL A 111 8.01 -19.74 -0.52
N LEU A 112 9.25 -19.73 -1.05
CA LEU A 112 10.13 -18.56 -0.96
C LEU A 112 9.54 -17.34 -1.67
N LYS A 113 8.95 -17.51 -2.86
CA LYS A 113 8.26 -16.44 -3.58
C LYS A 113 7.07 -15.90 -2.78
N PHE A 114 6.28 -16.78 -2.17
CA PHE A 114 5.17 -16.40 -1.30
C PHE A 114 5.65 -15.54 -0.13
N TRP A 115 6.63 -16.01 0.65
CA TRP A 115 7.17 -15.23 1.77
C TRP A 115 7.82 -13.91 1.33
N LYS A 116 8.49 -13.88 0.17
CA LYS A 116 9.07 -12.66 -0.40
C LYS A 116 8.02 -11.60 -0.75
N HIS A 117 6.85 -12.00 -1.25
CA HIS A 117 5.77 -11.05 -1.54
C HIS A 117 5.01 -10.63 -0.27
N SER A 118 4.71 -11.60 0.61
CA SER A 118 3.96 -11.35 1.85
C SER A 118 4.70 -10.47 2.85
N THR A 119 6.04 -10.48 2.88
CA THR A 119 6.85 -9.64 3.79
C THR A 119 7.13 -8.22 3.28
N VAL A 120 6.75 -7.88 2.04
CA VAL A 120 7.02 -6.56 1.42
C VAL A 120 5.72 -5.80 1.18
N LEU A 121 5.06 -5.42 2.28
CA LEU A 121 3.91 -4.54 2.24
C LEU A 121 4.34 -3.06 2.30
N ASP A 122 4.46 -2.51 1.09
CA ASP A 122 4.88 -1.17 0.69
C ASP A 122 3.97 -0.06 1.27
N ILE A 123 4.57 1.01 1.80
CA ILE A 123 3.86 2.19 2.33
C ILE A 123 4.50 3.49 1.88
N GLY A 124 3.64 4.39 1.41
CA GLY A 124 3.88 5.83 1.37
C GLY A 124 3.62 6.38 -0.01
N GLU A 125 3.11 7.62 -0.10
CA GLU A 125 2.83 8.28 -1.37
C GLU A 125 4.12 8.70 -2.11
N CYS A 126 4.82 7.71 -2.64
CA CYS A 126 5.52 7.87 -3.90
C CYS A 126 4.96 6.81 -4.86
N LEU A 127 4.98 7.10 -6.17
CA LEU A 127 5.11 6.00 -7.13
C LEU A 127 6.47 5.37 -6.83
N THR A 128 6.48 4.32 -6.02
CA THR A 128 7.62 3.45 -5.86
C THR A 128 8.06 3.05 -7.26
N VAL A 129 9.37 3.13 -7.51
CA VAL A 129 9.92 2.43 -8.66
C VAL A 129 9.47 0.98 -8.44
N PRO A 130 8.74 0.35 -9.38
CA PRO A 130 8.31 -1.03 -9.19
C PRO A 130 9.52 -1.85 -8.77
N ASP A 131 9.39 -2.59 -7.67
CA ASP A 131 10.46 -3.49 -7.25
C ASP A 131 10.79 -4.41 -8.43
N GLU A 132 12.05 -4.80 -8.54
CA GLU A 132 12.62 -5.43 -9.73
C GLU A 132 11.70 -6.54 -10.27
N PHE A 133 11.01 -6.26 -11.40
CA PHE A 133 10.19 -7.24 -12.10
C PHE A 133 10.99 -8.54 -12.20
N SER A 134 10.39 -9.66 -11.78
CA SER A 134 11.08 -10.93 -11.76
C SER A 134 11.61 -11.28 -13.15
N GLU A 135 12.69 -12.05 -13.24
CA GLU A 135 13.20 -12.51 -14.55
C GLU A 135 12.10 -13.27 -15.33
N GLN A 136 11.19 -13.95 -14.62
CA GLN A 136 10.00 -14.59 -15.19
C GLN A 136 8.98 -13.59 -15.78
N GLU A 137 8.72 -12.46 -15.12
CA GLU A 137 7.85 -11.37 -15.66
C GLU A 137 8.49 -10.60 -16.83
N LYS A 138 9.83 -10.48 -16.83
CA LYS A 138 10.59 -9.92 -17.96
C LYS A 138 10.49 -10.82 -19.18
N LEU A 139 10.71 -12.13 -19.00
CA LEU A 139 10.70 -13.14 -20.06
C LEU A 139 9.29 -13.40 -20.63
N SER A 140 8.26 -13.44 -19.78
CA SER A 140 6.85 -13.62 -20.21
C SER A 140 6.25 -12.39 -20.93
N GLY A 141 6.94 -11.25 -20.91
CA GLY A 141 6.41 -10.00 -21.45
C GLY A 141 5.25 -9.42 -20.63
N MET A 142 5.03 -9.88 -19.39
CA MET A 142 3.97 -9.35 -18.54
C MET A 142 4.28 -7.92 -18.06
N TRP A 143 5.56 -7.62 -17.84
CA TRP A 143 6.04 -6.33 -17.32
C TRP A 143 5.55 -5.12 -18.14
N TRP A 144 5.62 -5.17 -19.48
CA TRP A 144 5.22 -4.03 -20.32
C TRP A 144 3.70 -3.83 -20.32
N LYS A 145 2.91 -4.91 -20.17
CA LYS A 145 1.45 -4.82 -20.05
C LYS A 145 1.06 -4.13 -18.75
N GLN A 146 1.67 -4.51 -17.63
CA GLN A 146 1.46 -3.87 -16.32
C GLN A 146 1.87 -2.38 -16.36
N LEU A 147 3.00 -2.05 -16.97
CA LEU A 147 3.44 -0.66 -17.16
C LEU A 147 2.47 0.16 -18.03
N VAL A 148 1.96 -0.41 -19.13
CA VAL A 148 0.96 0.26 -19.99
C VAL A 148 -0.35 0.45 -19.23
N ALA A 149 -0.83 -0.56 -18.49
CA ALA A 149 -2.02 -0.44 -17.64
C ALA A 149 -1.86 0.69 -16.60
N GLY A 150 -0.73 0.74 -15.90
CA GLY A 150 -0.41 1.79 -14.93
C GLY A 150 -0.29 3.18 -15.56
N ALA A 151 0.32 3.29 -16.74
CA ALA A 151 0.44 4.55 -17.48
C ALA A 151 -0.92 5.08 -17.95
N VAL A 152 -1.79 4.21 -18.48
CA VAL A 152 -3.16 4.57 -18.89
C VAL A 152 -4.02 4.95 -17.69
N ALA A 153 -3.98 4.16 -16.61
CA ALA A 153 -4.66 4.48 -15.35
C ALA A 153 -4.25 5.85 -14.79
N GLY A 154 -2.93 6.10 -14.71
CA GLY A 154 -2.38 7.37 -14.25
C GLY A 154 -2.68 8.56 -15.17
N ALA A 155 -2.90 8.34 -16.47
CA ALA A 155 -3.30 9.37 -17.42
C ALA A 155 -4.81 9.70 -17.35
N VAL A 156 -5.67 8.69 -17.24
CA VAL A 156 -7.12 8.87 -17.09
C VAL A 156 -7.45 9.48 -15.73
N SER A 157 -6.84 8.99 -14.64
CA SER A 157 -7.00 9.56 -13.29
C SER A 157 -6.62 11.04 -13.22
N ARG A 158 -5.44 11.42 -13.75
CA ARG A 158 -5.03 12.83 -13.83
C ARG A 158 -5.96 13.67 -14.72
N THR A 159 -6.52 13.09 -15.78
CA THR A 159 -7.47 13.80 -16.67
C THR A 159 -8.85 14.00 -16.03
N GLY A 160 -9.34 13.02 -15.26
CA GLY A 160 -10.57 13.15 -14.46
C GLY A 160 -10.43 14.17 -13.33
N THR A 161 -9.26 14.22 -12.69
CA THR A 161 -8.97 15.15 -11.58
C THR A 161 -8.38 16.50 -12.00
N ALA A 162 -8.09 16.70 -13.29
CA ALA A 162 -7.52 17.94 -13.84
C ALA A 162 -8.25 19.23 -13.45
N PRO A 163 -9.61 19.30 -13.36
CA PRO A 163 -10.31 20.49 -12.88
C PRO A 163 -9.93 20.88 -11.44
N LEU A 164 -9.76 19.90 -10.55
CA LEU A 164 -9.35 20.12 -9.15
C LEU A 164 -7.85 20.46 -9.05
N ASP A 165 -7.01 19.84 -9.88
CA ASP A 165 -5.58 20.18 -10.00
C ASP A 165 -5.38 21.63 -10.50
N ARG A 166 -6.13 22.07 -11.53
CA ARG A 166 -6.12 23.47 -11.98
C ARG A 166 -6.67 24.40 -10.90
N LEU A 167 -7.76 24.03 -10.22
CA LEU A 167 -8.34 24.83 -9.14
C LEU A 167 -7.37 25.02 -7.97
N LYS A 168 -6.64 23.97 -7.56
CA LYS A 168 -5.57 24.05 -6.57
C LYS A 168 -4.55 25.10 -6.96
N VAL A 169 -3.97 25.00 -8.15
CA VAL A 169 -2.93 25.93 -8.63
C VAL A 169 -3.49 27.36 -8.78
N PHE A 170 -4.72 27.51 -9.27
CA PHE A 170 -5.40 28.80 -9.38
C PHE A 170 -5.60 29.48 -8.02
N MET A 171 -6.13 28.75 -7.03
CA MET A 171 -6.32 29.24 -5.66
C MET A 171 -4.98 29.50 -4.93
N GLN A 172 -3.94 28.71 -5.22
CA GLN A 172 -2.59 28.94 -4.68
C GLN A 172 -2.02 30.31 -5.10
N VAL A 173 -2.38 30.83 -6.28
CA VAL A 173 -1.83 32.07 -6.84
C VAL A 173 -2.77 33.27 -6.72
N HIS A 174 -4.06 33.12 -7.04
CA HIS A 174 -5.01 34.24 -7.16
C HIS A 174 -5.86 34.52 -5.91
N ALA A 175 -5.95 33.57 -4.96
CA ALA A 175 -6.68 33.83 -3.72
C ALA A 175 -5.85 34.73 -2.79
N SER A 176 -6.43 35.86 -2.38
CA SER A 176 -5.83 36.89 -1.53
C SER A 176 -6.71 37.15 -0.30
N LYS A 177 -6.24 37.87 0.73
CA LYS A 177 -7.15 38.29 1.83
C LYS A 177 -8.33 39.14 1.32
N THR A 178 -8.11 39.91 0.27
CA THR A 178 -9.13 40.70 -0.44
C THR A 178 -9.99 39.88 -1.42
N ASN A 179 -9.60 38.63 -1.71
CA ASN A 179 -10.30 37.76 -2.68
C ASN A 179 -10.44 36.35 -2.08
N GLN A 180 -11.45 36.18 -1.22
CA GLN A 180 -11.79 34.89 -0.60
C GLN A 180 -12.48 33.97 -1.61
N LEU A 181 -11.69 33.42 -2.53
CA LEU A 181 -12.16 32.40 -3.48
C LEU A 181 -12.45 31.09 -2.73
N ASN A 182 -13.73 30.86 -2.43
CA ASN A 182 -14.23 29.52 -2.10
C ASN A 182 -14.09 28.60 -3.32
N VAL A 183 -14.12 27.28 -3.09
CA VAL A 183 -13.94 26.23 -4.13
C VAL A 183 -14.86 26.46 -5.33
N LEU A 184 -16.17 26.66 -5.11
CA LEU A 184 -17.13 26.97 -6.18
C LEU A 184 -16.88 28.35 -6.81
N GLY A 185 -16.40 29.32 -6.04
CA GLY A 185 -16.05 30.65 -6.55
C GLY A 185 -14.88 30.58 -7.54
N GLY A 186 -13.81 29.87 -7.18
CA GLY A 186 -12.66 29.63 -8.06
C GLY A 186 -13.05 28.90 -9.33
N LEU A 187 -13.84 27.82 -9.24
CA LEU A 187 -14.38 27.12 -10.42
C LEU A 187 -15.23 28.04 -11.31
N ARG A 188 -16.12 28.84 -10.71
CA ARG A 188 -16.95 29.80 -11.45
C ARG A 188 -16.11 30.83 -12.18
N SER A 189 -15.10 31.43 -11.51
CA SER A 189 -14.18 32.38 -12.15
C SER A 189 -13.40 31.74 -13.31
N MET A 190 -12.89 30.52 -13.13
CA MET A 190 -12.18 29.77 -14.18
C MET A 190 -13.09 29.49 -15.39
N VAL A 191 -14.35 29.11 -15.18
CA VAL A 191 -15.33 28.88 -16.25
C VAL A 191 -15.77 30.19 -16.92
N GLN A 192 -15.89 31.29 -16.18
CA GLN A 192 -16.21 32.61 -16.74
C GLN A 192 -15.07 33.18 -17.61
N GLU A 193 -13.81 32.93 -17.24
CA GLU A 193 -12.62 33.42 -17.95
C GLU A 193 -12.32 32.69 -19.27
N GLY A 194 -12.66 31.39 -19.36
CA GLY A 194 -12.25 30.55 -20.50
C GLY A 194 -13.22 29.43 -20.90
N GLY A 195 -14.45 29.43 -20.38
CA GLY A 195 -15.43 28.36 -20.59
C GLY A 195 -15.08 27.05 -19.89
N ILE A 196 -15.95 26.05 -20.03
CA ILE A 196 -15.80 24.73 -19.39
C ILE A 196 -14.50 24.03 -19.83
N ARG A 197 -14.12 24.12 -21.11
CA ARG A 197 -12.87 23.55 -21.63
C ARG A 197 -11.61 24.12 -20.96
N SER A 198 -11.68 25.30 -20.34
CA SER A 198 -10.52 25.86 -19.62
C SER A 198 -10.12 25.04 -18.40
N LEU A 199 -11.03 24.26 -17.79
CA LEU A 199 -10.74 23.47 -16.59
C LEU A 199 -9.57 22.48 -16.81
N TRP A 200 -9.36 22.02 -18.05
CA TRP A 200 -8.26 21.12 -18.44
C TRP A 200 -7.00 21.83 -18.97
N ARG A 201 -6.87 23.16 -18.81
CA ARG A 201 -5.62 23.87 -19.15
C ARG A 201 -4.44 23.32 -18.36
N GLY A 202 -3.38 22.96 -19.07
CA GLY A 202 -2.19 22.31 -18.50
C GLY A 202 -2.29 20.78 -18.37
N ASN A 203 -3.45 20.15 -18.61
CA ASN A 203 -3.56 18.69 -18.48
C ASN A 203 -2.65 17.93 -19.48
N GLY A 204 -2.52 18.42 -20.72
CA GLY A 204 -1.67 17.78 -21.73
C GLY A 204 -0.21 17.63 -21.29
N ILE A 205 0.39 18.67 -20.69
CA ILE A 205 1.75 18.57 -20.12
C ILE A 205 1.77 17.76 -18.81
N ASN A 206 0.71 17.82 -18.00
CA ASN A 206 0.57 17.02 -16.78
C ASN A 206 0.55 15.51 -17.07
N VAL A 207 0.03 15.09 -18.23
CA VAL A 207 0.09 13.70 -18.72
C VAL A 207 1.41 13.42 -19.43
N LEU A 208 1.86 14.31 -20.32
CA LEU A 208 3.11 14.12 -21.09
C LEU A 208 4.34 13.94 -20.18
N LYS A 209 4.41 14.64 -19.04
CA LYS A 209 5.56 14.57 -18.14
C LYS A 209 5.71 13.24 -17.41
N ILE A 210 4.65 12.43 -17.29
CA ILE A 210 4.63 11.20 -16.48
C ILE A 210 5.73 10.22 -16.97
N ALA A 211 5.73 9.90 -18.26
CA ALA A 211 6.65 8.88 -18.78
C ALA A 211 8.13 9.30 -18.68
N PRO A 212 8.54 10.54 -19.04
CA PRO A 212 9.89 11.03 -18.78
C PRO A 212 10.25 11.07 -17.29
N GLU A 213 9.35 11.54 -16.42
CA GLU A 213 9.56 11.62 -14.97
C GLU A 213 9.83 10.23 -14.37
N SER A 214 9.00 9.24 -14.70
CA SER A 214 9.17 7.85 -14.28
C SER A 214 10.43 7.20 -14.86
N ALA A 215 10.71 7.39 -16.15
CA ALA A 215 11.89 6.80 -16.81
C ALA A 215 13.21 7.34 -16.22
N ILE A 216 13.30 8.66 -16.00
CA ILE A 216 14.49 9.28 -15.39
C ILE A 216 14.61 8.85 -13.92
N LYS A 217 13.51 8.76 -13.16
CA LYS A 217 13.53 8.27 -11.78
C LYS A 217 14.02 6.83 -11.70
N PHE A 218 13.52 5.94 -12.58
CA PHE A 218 13.96 4.55 -12.67
C PHE A 218 15.46 4.46 -13.00
N MET A 219 15.89 5.13 -14.07
CA MET A 219 17.29 5.14 -14.50
C MET A 219 18.23 5.68 -13.39
N ALA A 220 17.85 6.78 -12.73
CA ALA A 220 18.63 7.32 -11.62
C ALA A 220 18.67 6.35 -10.43
N TYR A 221 17.56 5.67 -10.11
CA TYR A 221 17.48 4.69 -9.03
C TYR A 221 18.40 3.49 -9.30
N GLU A 222 18.38 2.91 -10.50
CA GLU A 222 19.29 1.81 -10.86
C GLU A 222 20.76 2.20 -10.74
N GLN A 223 21.15 3.38 -11.25
CA GLN A 223 22.54 3.84 -11.19
C GLN A 223 23.00 4.12 -9.74
N ILE A 224 22.12 4.70 -8.91
CA ILE A 224 22.42 4.97 -7.49
C ILE A 224 22.44 3.67 -6.68
N LYS A 225 21.50 2.74 -6.93
CA LYS A 225 21.54 1.38 -6.35
C LYS A 225 22.86 0.70 -6.69
N TRP A 226 23.27 0.68 -7.95
CA TRP A 226 24.52 0.04 -8.39
C TRP A 226 25.74 0.64 -7.69
N ALA A 227 25.79 1.98 -7.56
CA ALA A 227 26.88 2.67 -6.85
C ALA A 227 26.92 2.39 -5.34
N ILE A 228 25.77 2.13 -4.69
CA ILE A 228 25.70 1.80 -3.25
C ILE A 228 25.93 0.31 -3.00
N ARG A 229 25.40 -0.57 -3.87
CA ARG A 229 25.33 -2.03 -3.67
C ARG A 229 26.71 -2.69 -3.57
N GLY A 230 27.69 -2.24 -4.36
CA GLY A 230 29.06 -2.75 -4.29
C GLY A 230 29.13 -4.28 -4.44
N GLN A 231 29.45 -4.99 -3.34
CA GLN A 231 29.52 -6.46 -3.27
C GLN A 231 28.33 -7.12 -2.54
N GLN A 232 27.29 -6.37 -2.14
CA GLN A 232 26.15 -6.91 -1.41
C GLN A 232 25.03 -7.42 -2.34
N GLU A 233 24.41 -8.54 -1.99
CA GLU A 233 23.26 -9.07 -2.73
C GLU A 233 22.00 -8.22 -2.55
N THR A 234 21.77 -7.64 -1.36
CA THR A 234 20.56 -6.87 -1.05
C THR A 234 20.87 -5.58 -0.31
N LEU A 235 20.21 -4.48 -0.70
CA LEU A 235 20.30 -3.18 -0.02
C LEU A 235 19.40 -3.15 1.23
N ARG A 236 19.91 -2.55 2.31
CA ARG A 236 19.18 -2.26 3.55
C ARG A 236 18.05 -1.24 3.29
N VAL A 237 17.02 -1.24 4.14
CA VAL A 237 15.88 -0.30 4.04
C VAL A 237 16.35 1.17 3.98
N GLN A 238 17.31 1.56 4.82
CA GLN A 238 17.87 2.92 4.83
C GLN A 238 18.63 3.26 3.53
N GLU A 239 19.35 2.30 2.95
CA GLU A 239 20.07 2.47 1.69
C GLU A 239 19.11 2.61 0.51
N ARG A 240 18.03 1.82 0.49
CA ARG A 240 16.92 1.97 -0.50
C ARG A 240 16.24 3.33 -0.36
N PHE A 241 16.00 3.81 0.86
CA PHE A 241 15.42 5.14 1.11
C PHE A 241 16.34 6.27 0.62
N VAL A 242 17.64 6.19 0.90
CA VAL A 242 18.64 7.16 0.40
C VAL A 242 18.73 7.10 -1.13
N ALA A 243 18.79 5.91 -1.72
CA ALA A 243 18.80 5.72 -3.17
C ALA A 243 17.55 6.29 -3.83
N GLY A 244 16.37 6.00 -3.30
CA GLY A 244 15.08 6.52 -3.78
C GLY A 244 14.97 8.04 -3.64
N SER A 245 15.47 8.61 -2.54
CA SER A 245 15.52 10.07 -2.30
C SER A 245 16.45 10.78 -3.27
N LEU A 246 17.65 10.25 -3.50
CA LEU A 246 18.63 10.80 -4.45
C LEU A 246 18.16 10.65 -5.91
N ALA A 247 17.54 9.51 -6.25
CA ALA A 247 16.94 9.28 -7.56
C ALA A 247 15.77 10.24 -7.82
N GLY A 248 14.92 10.43 -6.82
CA GLY A 248 13.84 11.42 -6.83
C GLY A 248 14.37 12.84 -7.02
N ALA A 249 15.40 13.25 -6.29
CA ALA A 249 16.02 14.57 -6.44
C ALA A 249 16.67 14.78 -7.83
N THR A 250 17.38 13.77 -8.34
CA THR A 250 17.99 13.79 -9.68
C THR A 250 16.93 13.91 -10.77
N ALA A 251 15.92 13.04 -10.76
CA ALA A 251 14.80 13.10 -11.71
C ALA A 251 14.04 14.42 -11.61
N GLN A 252 13.78 14.89 -10.39
CA GLN A 252 13.13 16.17 -10.15
C GLN A 252 13.93 17.35 -10.71
N THR A 253 15.26 17.29 -10.69
CA THR A 253 16.16 18.32 -11.25
C THR A 253 16.05 18.37 -12.77
N ILE A 254 16.07 17.22 -13.43
CA ILE A 254 16.01 17.11 -14.90
C ILE A 254 14.61 17.46 -15.43
N ILE A 255 13.54 17.02 -14.76
CA ILE A 255 12.15 17.30 -15.16
C ILE A 255 11.69 18.72 -14.79
N TYR A 256 12.45 19.46 -13.97
CA TYR A 256 12.02 20.73 -13.38
C TYR A 256 11.52 21.79 -14.40
N PRO A 257 12.14 21.95 -15.59
CA PRO A 257 11.61 22.84 -16.63
C PRO A 257 10.17 22.53 -17.06
N MET A 258 9.77 21.24 -17.06
CA MET A 258 8.41 20.82 -17.36
C MET A 258 7.42 21.16 -16.23
N GLU A 259 7.85 21.20 -14.97
CA GLU A 259 7.01 21.68 -13.85
C GLU A 259 6.71 23.17 -13.97
N VAL A 260 7.70 23.99 -14.35
CA VAL A 260 7.48 25.43 -14.58
C VAL A 260 6.52 25.64 -15.75
N LEU A 261 6.73 24.93 -16.87
CA LEU A 261 5.82 24.97 -18.02
C LEU A 261 4.40 24.49 -17.66
N LYS A 262 4.26 23.48 -16.80
CA LYS A 262 2.97 23.02 -16.29
C LYS A 262 2.26 24.15 -15.54
N THR A 263 2.89 24.73 -14.52
CA THR A 263 2.28 25.81 -13.73
C THR A 263 1.91 27.02 -14.60
N ARG A 264 2.78 27.43 -15.53
CA ARG A 264 2.53 28.48 -16.52
C ARG A 264 1.31 28.18 -17.41
N LEU A 265 1.22 26.99 -18.00
CA LEU A 265 0.12 26.58 -18.87
C LEU A 265 -1.21 26.32 -18.15
N THR A 266 -1.15 25.95 -16.87
CA THR A 266 -2.33 25.77 -15.99
C THR A 266 -2.96 27.11 -15.60
N LEU A 267 -2.12 28.12 -15.36
CA LEU A 267 -2.52 29.48 -14.97
C LEU A 267 -2.77 30.43 -16.15
N ARG A 268 -2.39 30.06 -17.39
CA ARG A 268 -2.51 30.93 -18.56
C ARG A 268 -3.92 31.47 -18.76
N GLN A 269 -3.99 32.72 -19.17
CA GLN A 269 -5.25 33.36 -19.60
C GLN A 269 -5.65 32.89 -21.01
N THR A 270 -6.91 33.12 -21.38
CA THR A 270 -7.42 32.87 -22.73
C THR A 270 -6.60 33.65 -23.78
N GLY A 271 -5.92 32.93 -24.68
CA GLY A 271 -5.14 33.52 -25.78
C GLY A 271 -3.65 33.80 -25.50
N GLN A 272 -3.19 33.71 -24.25
CA GLN A 272 -1.80 34.06 -23.85
C GLN A 272 -0.71 33.20 -24.52
N TYR A 273 -0.97 31.89 -24.68
CA TYR A 273 -0.05 30.95 -25.34
C TYR A 273 -0.81 30.07 -26.32
N LYS A 274 -0.31 29.93 -27.54
CA LYS A 274 -0.84 29.05 -28.61
C LYS A 274 -0.60 27.58 -28.29
N GLY A 275 0.48 27.23 -27.57
CA GLY A 275 0.81 25.86 -27.20
C GLY A 275 2.00 25.74 -26.25
N LEU A 276 2.48 24.51 -26.05
CA LEU A 276 3.61 24.21 -25.15
C LEU A 276 4.92 24.87 -25.61
N LEU A 277 5.26 24.71 -26.89
CA LEU A 277 6.49 25.26 -27.48
C LEU A 277 6.47 26.79 -27.51
N ASP A 278 5.32 27.40 -27.77
CA ASP A 278 5.12 28.85 -27.73
C ASP A 278 5.29 29.40 -26.29
N CYS A 279 4.74 28.71 -25.29
CA CYS A 279 4.95 29.05 -23.89
C CYS A 279 6.44 28.95 -23.49
N ALA A 280 7.13 27.86 -23.88
CA ALA A 280 8.56 27.71 -23.62
C ALA A 280 9.40 28.79 -24.32
N ARG A 281 9.08 29.12 -25.57
CA ARG A 281 9.75 30.18 -26.33
C ARG A 281 9.57 31.54 -25.68
N GLN A 282 8.34 31.92 -25.34
CA GLN A 282 8.06 33.21 -24.69
C GLN A 282 8.74 33.33 -23.32
N ILE A 283 8.77 32.27 -22.51
CA ILE A 283 9.51 32.26 -21.23
C ILE A 283 11.02 32.46 -21.47
N LEU A 284 11.60 31.79 -22.48
CA LEU A 284 13.01 31.93 -22.81
C LEU A 284 13.36 33.34 -23.33
N GLU A 285 12.51 33.93 -24.17
CA GLU A 285 12.70 35.27 -24.74
C GLU A 285 12.44 36.40 -23.72
N GLN A 286 11.49 36.25 -22.79
CA GLN A 286 11.09 37.30 -21.84
C GLN A 286 11.77 37.20 -20.46
N GLU A 287 11.92 35.99 -19.91
CA GLU A 287 12.46 35.76 -18.56
C GLU A 287 13.88 35.14 -18.56
N GLY A 288 14.33 34.62 -19.70
CA GLY A 288 15.61 33.92 -19.85
C GLY A 288 15.64 32.49 -19.29
N PRO A 289 16.73 31.73 -19.51
CA PRO A 289 16.80 30.31 -19.19
C PRO A 289 16.70 29.99 -17.69
N ARG A 290 17.02 30.95 -16.81
CA ARG A 290 16.89 30.79 -15.35
C ARG A 290 15.42 30.69 -14.89
N ALA A 291 14.47 31.16 -15.71
CA ALA A 291 13.04 31.10 -15.39
C ALA A 291 12.53 29.65 -15.23
N PHE A 292 13.05 28.73 -16.03
CA PHE A 292 12.74 27.31 -15.97
C PHE A 292 13.14 26.63 -14.66
N TYR A 293 13.93 27.29 -13.80
CA TYR A 293 14.31 26.81 -12.46
C TYR A 293 13.74 27.65 -11.31
N LYS A 294 12.79 28.58 -11.58
CA LYS A 294 12.09 29.34 -10.52
C LYS A 294 11.32 28.39 -9.61
N GLY A 295 11.51 28.55 -8.29
CA GLY A 295 10.90 27.68 -7.28
C GLY A 295 11.66 26.37 -7.00
N TYR A 296 12.80 26.10 -7.64
CA TYR A 296 13.57 24.86 -7.40
C TYR A 296 14.03 24.72 -5.94
N LEU A 297 14.50 25.80 -5.32
CA LEU A 297 14.94 25.77 -3.92
C LEU A 297 13.82 25.41 -2.92
N PRO A 298 12.62 26.07 -2.91
CA PRO A 298 11.53 25.63 -2.05
C PRO A 298 10.96 24.25 -2.44
N ASN A 299 11.17 23.78 -3.67
CA ASN A 299 10.86 22.40 -4.04
C ASN A 299 11.74 21.40 -3.28
N VAL A 300 13.07 21.52 -3.40
CA VAL A 300 14.03 20.61 -2.75
C VAL A 300 13.91 20.69 -1.22
N LEU A 301 13.78 21.89 -0.65
CA LEU A 301 13.56 22.07 0.78
C LEU A 301 12.21 21.50 1.27
N GLY A 302 11.22 21.33 0.38
CA GLY A 302 9.94 20.73 0.71
C GLY A 302 9.95 19.20 0.75
N ILE A 303 10.86 18.55 0.01
CA ILE A 303 10.98 17.09 -0.07
C ILE A 303 11.46 16.51 1.27
N ILE A 304 12.46 17.13 1.90
CA ILE A 304 13.08 16.59 3.13
C ILE A 304 12.08 16.54 4.31
N PRO A 305 11.34 17.61 4.65
CA PRO A 305 10.33 17.56 5.71
C PRO A 305 9.16 16.64 5.37
N TYR A 306 8.76 16.57 4.08
CA TYR A 306 7.72 15.66 3.64
C TYR A 306 8.10 14.20 3.94
N ALA A 307 9.22 13.73 3.39
CA ALA A 307 9.66 12.35 3.52
C ALA A 307 10.03 11.99 4.97
N GLY A 308 10.66 12.91 5.72
CA GLY A 308 11.03 12.69 7.12
C GLY A 308 9.82 12.57 8.05
N ILE A 309 8.77 13.39 7.84
CA ILE A 309 7.55 13.34 8.65
C ILE A 309 6.67 12.14 8.24
N ASP A 310 6.57 11.86 6.94
CA ASP A 310 5.86 10.68 6.43
C ASP A 310 6.45 9.39 7.04
N LEU A 311 7.77 9.18 6.91
CA LEU A 311 8.44 8.02 7.49
C LEU A 311 8.28 7.95 9.03
N ALA A 312 8.54 9.04 9.74
CA ALA A 312 8.47 9.05 11.20
C ALA A 312 7.05 8.81 11.73
N VAL A 313 6.03 9.39 11.10
CA VAL A 313 4.62 9.17 11.49
C VAL A 313 4.19 7.75 11.12
N TYR A 314 4.56 7.25 9.94
CA TYR A 314 4.27 5.88 9.53
C TYR A 314 4.86 4.85 10.50
N GLU A 315 6.17 4.91 10.75
CA GLU A 315 6.85 3.99 11.67
C GLU A 315 6.27 4.08 13.09
N THR A 316 5.97 5.29 13.58
CA THR A 316 5.34 5.48 14.90
C THR A 316 3.95 4.84 14.96
N LEU A 317 3.12 5.01 13.94
CA LEU A 317 1.77 4.43 13.90
C LEU A 317 1.81 2.90 13.77
N LYS A 318 2.65 2.38 12.87
CA LYS A 318 2.86 0.94 12.68
C LYS A 318 3.39 0.26 13.94
N ASN A 319 4.43 0.82 14.56
CA ASN A 319 5.02 0.24 15.77
C ASN A 319 4.07 0.31 16.97
N ARG A 320 3.26 1.36 17.11
CA ARG A 320 2.22 1.42 18.14
C ARG A 320 1.12 0.39 17.94
N TRP A 321 0.66 0.20 16.69
CA TRP A 321 -0.33 -0.83 16.40
C TRP A 321 0.23 -2.22 16.69
N LEU A 322 1.43 -2.54 16.18
CA LEU A 322 2.12 -3.81 16.43
C LEU A 322 2.26 -4.11 17.93
N GLN A 323 2.66 -3.14 18.74
CA GLN A 323 2.78 -3.30 20.20
C GLN A 323 1.43 -3.57 20.88
N GLN A 324 0.32 -3.09 20.31
CA GLN A 324 -1.00 -3.14 20.93
C GLN A 324 -1.83 -4.37 20.48
N ASP A 325 -1.59 -4.90 19.28
CA ASP A 325 -2.23 -6.12 18.74
C ASP A 325 -1.36 -7.40 18.85
N SER A 326 -0.22 -7.32 19.58
CA SER A 326 0.75 -8.41 19.84
C SER A 326 0.17 -9.76 20.31
N HIS A 327 -1.10 -9.81 20.70
CA HIS A 327 -1.76 -11.01 21.22
C HIS A 327 -2.60 -11.78 20.20
N HIS A 328 -2.96 -11.21 19.04
CA HIS A 328 -3.93 -11.86 18.13
C HIS A 328 -3.64 -11.78 16.61
N SER A 329 -2.68 -11.00 16.11
CA SER A 329 -2.25 -11.06 14.70
C SER A 329 -0.87 -10.45 14.47
N ALA A 330 0.06 -11.22 13.87
CA ALA A 330 1.45 -10.81 13.67
C ALA A 330 1.69 -9.81 12.51
N ASP A 331 0.69 -9.54 11.66
CA ASP A 331 0.82 -8.64 10.51
C ASP A 331 -0.28 -7.55 10.49
N PRO A 332 0.07 -6.25 10.40
CA PRO A 332 -0.91 -5.19 10.14
C PRO A 332 -1.59 -5.40 8.80
N GLY A 333 -2.85 -5.83 8.82
CA GLY A 333 -3.63 -6.05 7.60
C GLY A 333 -3.65 -4.82 6.68
N ILE A 334 -3.78 -5.05 5.38
CA ILE A 334 -3.67 -4.04 4.29
C ILE A 334 -4.44 -2.73 4.60
N LEU A 335 -5.63 -2.79 5.20
CA LEU A 335 -6.40 -1.60 5.57
C LEU A 335 -5.73 -0.73 6.64
N ILE A 336 -5.05 -1.34 7.61
CA ILE A 336 -4.34 -0.67 8.71
C ILE A 336 -3.08 -0.01 8.16
N LEU A 337 -2.35 -0.74 7.30
CA LEU A 337 -1.23 -0.21 6.54
C LEU A 337 -1.65 1.01 5.70
N LEU A 338 -2.68 0.88 4.84
CA LEU A 338 -3.22 1.98 4.05
C LEU A 338 -3.67 3.17 4.92
N ALA A 339 -4.27 2.92 6.10
CA ALA A 339 -4.64 3.98 7.04
C ALA A 339 -3.40 4.69 7.60
N CYS A 340 -2.39 3.95 8.08
CA CYS A 340 -1.14 4.51 8.57
C CYS A 340 -0.42 5.36 7.49
N GLY A 341 -0.32 4.84 6.26
CA GLY A 341 0.28 5.55 5.11
C GLY A 341 -0.51 6.79 4.66
N THR A 342 -1.85 6.73 4.73
CA THR A 342 -2.71 7.89 4.40
C THR A 342 -2.57 8.99 5.44
N ILE A 343 -2.51 8.63 6.74
CA ILE A 343 -2.31 9.57 7.84
C ILE A 343 -0.91 10.17 7.79
N SER A 344 0.12 9.34 7.59
CA SER A 344 1.52 9.79 7.54
C SER A 344 1.78 10.76 6.38
N SER A 345 1.32 10.41 5.17
CA SER A 345 1.45 11.33 4.03
C SER A 345 0.62 12.59 4.25
N THR A 346 -0.59 12.49 4.80
CA THR A 346 -1.39 13.69 5.13
C THR A 346 -0.65 14.63 6.07
N CYS A 347 0.00 14.11 7.12
CA CYS A 347 0.85 14.89 8.02
C CYS A 347 2.06 15.51 7.29
N GLY A 348 2.77 14.74 6.46
CA GLY A 348 3.88 15.22 5.64
C GLY A 348 3.45 16.30 4.64
N GLN A 349 2.29 16.14 3.99
CA GLN A 349 1.70 17.12 3.07
C GLN A 349 1.35 18.41 3.80
N ILE A 350 0.74 18.35 4.99
CA ILE A 350 0.42 19.54 5.80
C ILE A 350 1.70 20.28 6.19
N ALA A 351 2.72 19.59 6.71
CA ALA A 351 3.96 20.22 7.15
C ALA A 351 4.77 20.85 6.00
N SER A 352 4.80 20.20 4.83
CA SER A 352 5.49 20.70 3.63
C SER A 352 4.66 21.69 2.80
N TYR A 353 3.35 21.83 3.07
CA TYR A 353 2.44 22.67 2.28
C TYR A 353 2.90 24.12 2.10
N PRO A 354 3.44 24.82 3.12
CA PRO A 354 3.92 26.19 2.96
C PRO A 354 5.00 26.34 1.88
N LEU A 355 5.92 25.38 1.80
CA LEU A 355 6.97 25.35 0.77
C LEU A 355 6.40 25.00 -0.60
N ALA A 356 5.43 24.08 -0.66
CA ALA A 356 4.70 23.78 -1.89
C ALA A 356 3.93 24.99 -2.44
N LEU A 357 3.31 25.82 -1.59
CA LEU A 357 2.67 27.08 -2.00
C LEU A 357 3.70 28.08 -2.53
N VAL A 358 4.78 28.32 -1.78
CA VAL A 358 5.85 29.25 -2.16
C VAL A 358 6.46 28.85 -3.51
N ARG A 359 6.70 27.56 -3.74
CA ARG A 359 7.11 27.00 -5.03
C ARG A 359 6.12 27.38 -6.14
N THR A 360 4.83 27.06 -6.00
CA THR A 360 3.83 27.37 -7.04
C THR A 360 3.74 28.86 -7.33
N ARG A 361 3.76 29.72 -6.30
CA ARG A 361 3.73 31.17 -6.49
C ARG A 361 5.00 31.70 -7.16
N MET A 362 6.19 31.21 -6.83
CA MET A 362 7.43 31.58 -7.55
C MET A 362 7.40 31.14 -9.02
N GLN A 363 6.89 29.93 -9.30
CA GLN A 363 6.66 29.45 -10.67
C GLN A 363 5.62 30.29 -11.42
N ALA A 364 4.72 30.98 -10.71
CA ALA A 364 3.67 31.83 -11.28
C ALA A 364 4.03 33.32 -11.39
N GLN A 365 5.08 33.82 -10.72
CA GLN A 365 5.36 35.26 -10.55
C GLN A 365 5.30 36.11 -11.84
N ALA A 366 5.89 35.66 -12.96
CA ALA A 366 5.88 36.42 -14.22
C ALA A 366 4.60 36.25 -15.08
N SER A 367 3.62 35.44 -14.63
CA SER A 367 2.29 35.35 -15.26
C SER A 367 1.29 36.33 -14.64
N VAL A 368 1.69 37.03 -13.58
CA VAL A 368 0.89 38.06 -12.91
C VAL A 368 1.50 39.41 -13.26
N GLU A 369 0.85 40.14 -14.16
CA GLU A 369 1.29 41.46 -14.61
C GLU A 369 1.42 42.43 -13.41
N GLY A 370 2.52 43.19 -13.37
CA GLY A 370 2.79 44.15 -12.29
C GLY A 370 3.26 43.57 -10.95
N ALA A 371 3.33 42.24 -10.78
CA ALA A 371 3.82 41.65 -9.53
C ALA A 371 5.36 41.73 -9.41
N PRO A 372 5.91 42.22 -8.28
CA PRO A 372 7.36 42.24 -8.08
C PRO A 372 7.94 40.82 -8.01
N GLN A 373 9.08 40.60 -8.65
CA GLN A 373 9.83 39.33 -8.62
C GLN A 373 10.49 39.16 -7.24
N LEU A 374 9.72 38.70 -6.24
CA LEU A 374 10.20 38.48 -4.88
C LEU A 374 11.03 37.21 -4.78
N THR A 375 12.15 37.27 -4.04
CA THR A 375 12.90 36.09 -3.61
C THR A 375 12.03 35.17 -2.74
N MET A 376 12.42 33.90 -2.58
CA MET A 376 11.65 32.94 -1.76
C MET A 376 11.33 33.48 -0.35
N LEU A 377 12.34 34.01 0.35
CA LEU A 377 12.16 34.60 1.69
C LEU A 377 11.32 35.88 1.66
N GLY A 378 11.46 36.71 0.62
CA GLY A 378 10.63 37.90 0.42
C GLY A 378 9.15 37.53 0.21
N LEU A 379 8.88 36.50 -0.60
CA LEU A 379 7.54 36.00 -0.87
C LEU A 379 6.92 35.36 0.38
N PHE A 380 7.67 34.54 1.12
CA PHE A 380 7.21 33.95 2.39
C PHE A 380 6.85 35.02 3.43
N ARG A 381 7.71 36.04 3.62
CA ARG A 381 7.43 37.20 4.48
C ARG A 381 6.25 38.04 3.97
N HIS A 382 6.09 38.18 2.65
CA HIS A 382 4.95 38.87 2.06
C HIS A 382 3.62 38.15 2.34
N ILE A 383 3.60 36.82 2.21
CA ILE A 383 2.41 36.00 2.54
C ILE A 383 2.10 36.12 4.03
N LEU A 384 3.09 35.95 4.92
CA LEU A 384 2.85 36.06 6.36
C LEU A 384 2.35 37.45 6.79
N SER A 385 2.94 38.53 6.27
CA SER A 385 2.53 39.90 6.63
C SER A 385 1.18 40.31 6.03
N ARG A 386 0.91 39.99 4.76
CA ARG A 386 -0.36 40.36 4.10
C ARG A 386 -1.48 39.37 4.41
N GLU A 387 -1.23 38.08 4.30
CA GLU A 387 -2.24 37.02 4.32
C GLU A 387 -2.30 36.23 5.64
N GLY A 388 -1.25 36.30 6.46
CA GLY A 388 -1.14 35.53 7.70
C GLY A 388 -0.77 34.05 7.45
N VAL A 389 -0.67 33.28 8.54
CA VAL A 389 -0.26 31.86 8.50
C VAL A 389 -1.21 31.03 7.63
N TRP A 390 -2.53 31.24 7.72
CA TRP A 390 -3.52 30.58 6.88
C TRP A 390 -3.38 30.87 5.37
N GLY A 391 -2.72 31.98 5.00
CA GLY A 391 -2.36 32.26 3.61
C GLY A 391 -1.43 31.19 3.01
N LEU A 392 -0.58 30.57 3.83
CA LEU A 392 0.34 29.51 3.43
C LEU A 392 -0.36 28.21 3.03
N TYR A 393 -1.62 28.01 3.44
CA TYR A 393 -2.40 26.78 3.20
C TYR A 393 -3.45 26.92 2.08
N ARG A 394 -3.36 27.96 1.26
CA ARG A 394 -4.30 28.20 0.16
C ARG A 394 -4.25 27.09 -0.88
N GLY A 395 -5.43 26.62 -1.30
CA GLY A 395 -5.57 25.49 -2.23
C GLY A 395 -5.46 24.10 -1.57
N ILE A 396 -5.41 23.99 -0.24
CA ILE A 396 -5.36 22.68 0.43
C ILE A 396 -6.67 21.90 0.31
N ALA A 397 -7.83 22.58 0.32
CA ALA A 397 -9.13 21.95 0.11
C ALA A 397 -9.25 21.20 -1.23
N PRO A 398 -9.00 21.82 -2.41
CA PRO A 398 -8.97 21.07 -3.67
C PRO A 398 -7.85 20.04 -3.76
N ASN A 399 -6.78 20.16 -2.98
CA ASN A 399 -5.76 19.12 -2.88
C ASN A 399 -6.28 17.84 -2.21
N PHE A 400 -7.05 17.95 -1.12
CA PHE A 400 -7.64 16.77 -0.48
C PHE A 400 -8.85 16.22 -1.24
N MET A 401 -9.74 17.08 -1.76
CA MET A 401 -10.92 16.63 -2.52
C MET A 401 -10.58 15.81 -3.77
N LYS A 402 -9.38 15.98 -4.36
CA LYS A 402 -8.95 15.17 -5.51
C LYS A 402 -8.38 13.80 -5.16
N VAL A 403 -7.99 13.53 -3.91
CA VAL A 403 -7.28 12.29 -3.54
C VAL A 403 -8.17 11.07 -3.79
N ILE A 404 -9.36 11.06 -3.19
CA ILE A 404 -10.29 9.93 -3.31
C ILE A 404 -10.66 9.67 -4.79
N PRO A 405 -11.11 10.67 -5.59
CA PRO A 405 -11.35 10.45 -7.02
C PRO A 405 -10.12 10.00 -7.81
N ALA A 406 -8.92 10.51 -7.50
CA ALA A 406 -7.70 10.11 -8.20
C ALA A 406 -7.39 8.62 -7.97
N VAL A 407 -7.47 8.16 -6.72
CA VAL A 407 -7.23 6.76 -6.34
C VAL A 407 -8.32 5.86 -6.96
N SER A 408 -9.59 6.18 -6.78
CA SER A 408 -10.71 5.37 -7.31
C SER A 408 -10.66 5.24 -8.83
N ILE A 409 -10.44 6.34 -9.57
CA ILE A 409 -10.34 6.28 -11.04
C ILE A 409 -9.09 5.50 -11.45
N SER A 410 -7.96 5.68 -10.78
CA SER A 410 -6.73 4.95 -11.12
C SER A 410 -6.92 3.45 -10.91
N TYR A 411 -7.52 3.02 -9.79
CA TYR A 411 -7.77 1.61 -9.50
C TYR A 411 -8.70 0.97 -10.54
N VAL A 412 -9.88 1.56 -10.78
CA VAL A 412 -10.86 1.03 -11.74
C VAL A 412 -10.28 0.95 -13.17
N VAL A 413 -9.52 1.97 -13.60
CA VAL A 413 -8.90 1.94 -14.93
C VAL A 413 -7.75 0.94 -14.99
N TYR A 414 -6.97 0.78 -13.92
CA TYR A 414 -5.86 -0.18 -13.85
C TYR A 414 -6.36 -1.63 -13.98
N GLU A 415 -7.39 -2.00 -13.21
CA GLU A 415 -7.99 -3.33 -13.27
C GLU A 415 -8.67 -3.61 -14.63
N ASN A 416 -9.42 -2.65 -15.18
CA ASN A 416 -9.97 -2.78 -16.53
C ASN A 416 -8.89 -2.90 -17.62
N MET A 417 -7.78 -2.17 -17.50
CA MET A 417 -6.67 -2.25 -18.45
C MET A 417 -5.87 -3.54 -18.33
N LYS A 418 -5.68 -4.07 -17.11
CA LYS A 418 -5.14 -5.41 -16.87
C LYS A 418 -5.98 -6.47 -17.59
N GLN A 419 -7.28 -6.50 -17.33
CA GLN A 419 -8.22 -7.42 -17.99
C GLN A 419 -8.16 -7.30 -19.51
N ALA A 420 -8.19 -6.07 -20.05
CA ALA A 420 -8.14 -5.82 -21.49
C ALA A 420 -6.80 -6.24 -22.15
N LEU A 421 -5.68 -6.23 -21.42
CA LEU A 421 -4.37 -6.67 -21.90
C LEU A 421 -4.14 -8.18 -21.71
N GLY A 422 -5.13 -8.92 -21.21
CA GLY A 422 -4.99 -10.33 -20.85
C GLY A 422 -4.04 -10.55 -19.68
N VAL A 423 -3.98 -9.59 -18.75
CA VAL A 423 -3.34 -9.68 -17.43
C VAL A 423 -4.46 -9.98 -16.41
N THR A 424 -5.11 -11.12 -16.57
CA THR A 424 -6.41 -11.37 -15.92
C THR A 424 -6.28 -12.24 -14.68
N THR A 425 -6.29 -11.60 -13.51
CA THR A 425 -6.92 -12.15 -12.30
C THR A 425 -8.43 -11.92 -12.44
N ARG A 426 -9.26 -12.97 -12.52
CA ARG A 426 -10.71 -12.82 -12.78
C ARG A 426 -11.48 -12.40 -11.53
N PHE A 427 -11.76 -11.11 -11.38
CA PHE A 427 -12.83 -10.64 -10.50
C PHE A 427 -14.22 -10.98 -11.09
N LEU A 428 -14.71 -12.19 -10.83
CA LEU A 428 -16.14 -12.51 -10.96
C LEU A 428 -16.83 -12.12 -9.65
N GLY A 429 -17.44 -10.94 -9.63
CA GLY A 429 -18.30 -10.53 -8.52
C GLY A 429 -19.55 -11.41 -8.46
N CYS A 430 -19.81 -12.02 -7.30
CA CYS A 430 -20.98 -12.87 -7.07
C CYS A 430 -22.29 -12.15 -7.39
N SER A 431 -23.00 -12.61 -8.42
CA SER A 431 -24.43 -12.37 -8.55
C SER A 431 -25.16 -13.55 -7.95
N TRP A 432 -25.66 -13.38 -6.72
CA TRP A 432 -26.46 -14.40 -6.04
C TRP A 432 -27.80 -14.56 -6.77
N SER A 433 -27.98 -15.71 -7.42
CA SER A 433 -29.30 -16.21 -7.83
C SER A 433 -29.46 -17.65 -7.39
N LEU A 434 -29.95 -17.82 -6.16
CA LEU A 434 -30.46 -19.11 -5.70
C LEU A 434 -31.67 -19.50 -6.55
N GLN A 435 -31.54 -20.53 -7.39
CA GLN A 435 -32.68 -21.26 -7.93
C GLN A 435 -32.93 -22.51 -7.07
N PRO A 436 -34.02 -22.58 -6.30
CA PRO A 436 -34.29 -23.69 -5.40
C PRO A 436 -35.09 -24.80 -6.11
N THR A 437 -34.44 -25.54 -7.01
CA THR A 437 -34.93 -26.81 -7.55
C THR A 437 -33.76 -27.72 -7.89
N ASP A 438 -33.52 -28.73 -7.04
CA ASP A 438 -33.17 -30.11 -7.40
C ASP A 438 -32.71 -30.88 -6.15
N LEU A 439 -33.70 -31.19 -5.30
CA LEU A 439 -33.55 -32.16 -4.20
C LEU A 439 -34.07 -33.51 -4.72
N PRO A 440 -33.22 -34.55 -4.88
CA PRO A 440 -33.71 -35.88 -5.23
C PRO A 440 -34.56 -36.45 -4.09
N HIS A 441 -35.74 -36.93 -4.44
CA HIS A 441 -36.72 -37.47 -3.51
C HIS A 441 -36.20 -38.72 -2.79
N LEU A 442 -36.00 -38.64 -1.47
CA LEU A 442 -35.85 -39.84 -0.64
C LEU A 442 -37.25 -40.42 -0.37
N VAL A 443 -37.58 -41.50 -1.07
CA VAL A 443 -38.83 -42.24 -0.85
C VAL A 443 -38.77 -42.95 0.49
N THR A 444 -39.79 -42.74 1.31
CA THR A 444 -40.07 -43.53 2.51
C THR A 444 -40.39 -44.97 2.15
N ASP A 445 -39.75 -45.94 2.80
CA ASP A 445 -40.40 -47.22 3.06
C ASP A 445 -40.17 -47.65 4.52
N THR A 446 -41.18 -48.29 5.07
CA THR A 446 -41.37 -48.53 6.51
C THR A 446 -41.24 -50.01 6.84
N GLY A 447 -40.42 -50.36 7.84
CA GLY A 447 -40.20 -51.75 8.21
C GLY A 447 -39.57 -51.97 9.58
N SER A 448 -40.29 -51.63 10.66
CA SER A 448 -40.08 -52.27 11.97
C SER A 448 -40.51 -53.75 11.88
N PRO A 449 -39.93 -54.70 12.65
CA PRO A 449 -40.04 -54.77 14.11
C PRO A 449 -38.70 -55.20 14.78
N GLU A 450 -38.50 -55.47 16.07
CA GLU A 450 -39.34 -55.53 17.29
C GLU A 450 -38.38 -55.38 18.51
N GLU A 451 -38.85 -54.84 19.66
CA GLU A 451 -38.13 -55.02 20.94
C GLU A 451 -38.31 -56.45 21.47
N PRO A 452 -37.42 -56.91 22.36
CA PRO A 452 -37.97 -57.28 23.67
C PRO A 452 -37.11 -56.88 24.88
N ALA A 453 -37.80 -56.58 25.98
CA ALA A 453 -37.32 -56.54 27.37
C ALA A 453 -38.35 -57.25 28.26
N PRO A 454 -38.17 -57.43 29.59
CA PRO A 454 -36.97 -57.38 30.44
C PRO A 454 -36.76 -58.68 31.28
N GLY A 455 -35.73 -58.76 32.16
CA GLY A 455 -35.48 -60.01 32.92
C GLY A 455 -34.52 -60.05 34.13
N SER A 456 -34.80 -59.28 35.21
CA SER A 456 -34.56 -59.63 36.64
C SER A 456 -33.16 -59.93 37.26
N ALA A 457 -33.08 -59.61 38.57
CA ALA A 457 -32.12 -60.07 39.62
C ALA A 457 -30.70 -59.46 39.67
N LEU A 458 -30.05 -59.20 40.81
CA LEU A 458 -30.39 -58.90 42.23
C LEU A 458 -29.06 -58.93 43.02
N HIS A 459 -28.62 -57.79 43.59
CA HIS A 459 -27.72 -57.55 44.75
C HIS A 459 -26.95 -56.22 44.53
N GLY A 460 -26.72 -55.35 45.51
CA GLY A 460 -27.05 -55.37 46.95
C GLY A 460 -25.81 -55.08 47.81
N ILE A 461 -25.94 -54.18 48.80
CA ILE A 461 -24.88 -53.68 49.73
C ILE A 461 -23.97 -52.62 49.03
N GLY A 462 -23.75 -51.38 49.50
CA GLY A 462 -23.80 -50.79 50.86
C GLY A 462 -22.34 -50.66 51.41
N THR A 463 -21.86 -49.63 52.11
CA THR A 463 -22.39 -48.40 52.72
C THR A 463 -21.19 -47.50 53.14
N GLY A 464 -21.37 -46.18 53.31
CA GLY A 464 -20.76 -45.48 54.48
C GLY A 464 -19.84 -44.26 54.28
N PHE A 465 -20.41 -43.06 54.34
CA PHE A 465 -19.87 -41.90 55.12
C PHE A 465 -20.21 -42.13 56.63
N PRO A 466 -19.80 -41.33 57.68
CA PRO A 466 -19.39 -39.89 57.66
C PRO A 466 -18.35 -39.35 58.71
N THR A 467 -18.01 -38.04 58.58
CA THR A 467 -17.82 -36.97 59.63
C THR A 467 -16.66 -36.86 60.67
N SER A 468 -16.18 -35.60 60.82
CA SER A 468 -15.57 -34.91 62.02
C SER A 468 -14.20 -35.38 62.55
N GLY A 469 -13.32 -34.62 63.23
CA GLY A 469 -13.21 -33.21 63.71
C GLY A 469 -12.05 -33.13 64.77
N GLY A 470 -11.47 -32.01 65.26
CA GLY A 470 -11.59 -30.55 65.05
C GLY A 470 -10.76 -29.74 66.12
N GLY A 471 -10.40 -28.46 65.88
CA GLY A 471 -9.57 -27.59 66.75
C GLY A 471 -8.16 -27.27 66.17
N GLY A 472 -7.49 -26.12 66.36
CA GLY A 472 -7.62 -24.99 67.31
C GLY A 472 -6.27 -24.82 68.06
N ASP A 473 -5.60 -23.67 68.22
CA ASP A 473 -5.84 -22.24 67.91
C ASP A 473 -4.45 -21.52 67.77
N GLY A 474 -4.26 -20.22 67.46
CA GLY A 474 -5.12 -19.03 67.30
C GLY A 474 -4.25 -17.75 67.20
N GLY A 475 -4.84 -16.55 67.28
CA GLY A 475 -4.11 -15.27 67.50
C GLY A 475 -4.15 -14.21 66.38
N GLY A 476 -5.10 -13.28 66.46
CA GLY A 476 -4.97 -11.92 65.87
C GLY A 476 -4.48 -10.90 66.92
N PRO A 477 -4.57 -9.57 66.70
CA PRO A 477 -5.22 -8.86 65.59
C PRO A 477 -4.41 -7.72 64.91
N SER A 478 -5.07 -7.07 63.94
CA SER A 478 -4.76 -5.90 63.08
C SER A 478 -4.52 -4.56 63.86
N PRO A 479 -4.48 -3.31 63.27
CA PRO A 479 -4.69 -2.85 61.86
C PRO A 479 -3.84 -1.62 61.36
N LEU A 480 -4.24 -1.03 60.20
CA LEU A 480 -4.09 0.38 59.72
C LEU A 480 -2.89 0.83 58.81
N ARG A 481 -3.24 1.09 57.52
CA ARG A 481 -3.08 2.32 56.66
C ARG A 481 -2.02 3.42 56.98
N PRO A 482 -1.65 4.33 56.03
CA PRO A 482 -1.69 4.30 54.54
C PRO A 482 -0.43 4.94 53.84
N LEU A 483 -0.52 5.17 52.52
CA LEU A 483 0.29 6.04 51.63
C LEU A 483 0.75 7.40 52.25
N PRO A 484 1.91 7.97 51.84
CA PRO A 484 1.91 8.93 50.72
C PRO A 484 3.18 9.02 49.83
N SER A 485 2.97 9.39 48.55
CA SER A 485 3.88 10.19 47.70
C SER A 485 3.70 11.70 48.03
N PRO A 486 4.64 12.65 47.78
CA PRO A 486 5.35 12.82 46.50
C PRO A 486 6.77 13.47 46.58
N LEU A 487 7.26 13.95 45.41
CA LEU A 487 8.39 14.88 45.16
C LEU A 487 9.82 14.30 45.26
N HIS A 488 10.45 14.10 44.10
CA HIS A 488 11.23 15.19 43.52
C HIS A 488 11.34 15.12 41.99
#